data_AF-A0A2H5UXR7-F1
#
_entry.id   AF-A0A2H5UXR7-F1
#
_cell.length_a   1.000
_cell.length_b   1.000
_cell.length_c   1.000
_cell.angle_alpha   90.00
_cell.angle_beta   90.00
_cell.angle_gamma   90.00
#
_symmetry.space_group_name_H-M   'P 1'
#
loop_
_entity.id
_entity.type
_entity.pdbx_description
1 polymer ?
#
loop_
_entity_poly.entity_id
_entity_poly.type
_entity_poly.pdbx_seq_one_letter_code
_entity_poly.pdbx_strand_id
1 'polypeptide(L)'
;MSRDWWSIRRRRWPLFRDIFEEFEEFAREIERQFEEEMRRLTEQLPRDLVRERRTERGVLREYGPFVYGYSVTIGPDGRPIIREFGNVRPGALPSGLEFRPEREPLVDIIDEEKQVKIVAEIPGVKKEDIDLRVDENTLFIKVDTPERKYYKEIPLSSPVDQSGVKAVYNNGVLEVVLPKRETKPVKGERVKIE
;
A
#
# COMPACT_ATOMS: atom_id res chain seq x y z
N MET A 1 21.49 33.80 17.76
CA MET A 1 20.45 34.80 17.48
C MET A 1 19.20 34.08 17.00
N SER A 2 18.24 33.85 17.89
CA SER A 2 16.81 33.75 17.58
C SER A 2 16.12 33.93 18.93
N ARG A 3 15.55 35.10 19.13
CA ARG A 3 14.94 35.53 20.39
C ARG A 3 13.54 34.93 20.49
N ASP A 4 13.23 34.46 21.70
CA ASP A 4 11.92 34.05 22.18
C ASP A 4 10.80 34.96 21.68
N TRP A 5 10.10 34.50 20.64
CA TRP A 5 8.85 35.06 20.16
C TRP A 5 7.70 34.93 21.18
N TRP A 6 7.88 34.08 22.20
CA TRP A 6 6.85 33.68 23.16
C TRP A 6 6.73 34.58 24.41
N SER A 7 7.73 35.41 24.72
CA SER A 7 7.76 36.19 25.97
C SER A 7 7.06 37.56 25.88
N ILE A 8 6.85 38.10 24.68
CA ILE A 8 6.29 39.44 24.46
C ILE A 8 4.77 39.49 24.62
N ARG A 9 4.08 38.34 24.48
CA ARG A 9 2.60 38.29 24.48
C ARG A 9 1.97 38.19 25.88
N ARG A 10 2.76 38.08 26.96
CA ARG A 10 2.23 37.95 28.34
C ARG A 10 1.85 39.27 29.01
N ARG A 11 2.05 40.43 28.37
CA ARG A 11 1.99 41.72 29.08
C ARG A 11 0.84 42.64 28.67
N ARG A 12 -0.28 42.13 28.15
CA ARG A 12 -1.50 42.94 28.06
C ARG A 12 -2.79 42.11 28.04
N TRP A 13 -3.58 42.32 29.10
CA TRP A 13 -5.00 42.01 29.34
C TRP A 13 -5.41 40.71 30.08
N PRO A 14 -6.29 40.81 31.12
CA PRO A 14 -6.76 39.68 31.93
C PRO A 14 -7.63 38.66 31.17
N LEU A 15 -8.22 39.07 30.04
CA LEU A 15 -9.15 38.26 29.25
C LEU A 15 -8.49 37.08 28.50
N PHE A 16 -7.16 37.00 28.50
CA PHE A 16 -6.39 35.95 27.81
C PHE A 16 -5.91 34.81 28.73
N ARG A 17 -6.14 34.86 30.05
CA ARG A 17 -5.76 33.73 30.94
C ARG A 17 -6.77 32.58 30.89
N ASP A 18 -8.05 32.90 30.94
CA ASP A 18 -9.12 31.90 31.00
C ASP A 18 -9.19 31.06 29.71
N ILE A 19 -8.93 31.68 28.55
CA ILE A 19 -8.84 31.00 27.24
C ILE A 19 -7.66 30.01 27.20
N PHE A 20 -6.58 30.26 27.94
CA PHE A 20 -5.40 29.38 27.97
C PHE A 20 -5.56 28.20 28.93
N GLU A 21 -6.22 28.36 30.07
CA GLU A 21 -6.53 27.23 30.98
C GLU A 21 -7.54 26.26 30.35
N GLU A 22 -8.60 26.77 29.71
CA GLU A 22 -9.52 25.96 28.90
C GLU A 22 -8.80 25.25 27.74
N PHE A 23 -7.81 25.92 27.12
CA PHE A 23 -7.00 25.33 26.06
C PHE A 23 -6.02 24.25 26.58
N GLU A 24 -5.49 24.38 27.80
CA GLU A 24 -4.66 23.37 28.44
C GLU A 24 -5.45 22.15 28.91
N GLU A 25 -6.68 22.33 29.38
CA GLU A 25 -7.61 21.22 29.65
C GLU A 25 -8.04 20.51 28.36
N PHE A 26 -8.36 21.28 27.32
CA PHE A 26 -8.64 20.76 25.98
C PHE A 26 -7.43 20.03 25.38
N ALA A 27 -6.22 20.56 25.53
CA ALA A 27 -5.00 19.91 25.08
C ALA A 27 -4.75 18.59 25.84
N ARG A 28 -4.94 18.57 27.16
CA ARG A 28 -4.85 17.33 27.96
C ARG A 28 -5.90 16.30 27.57
N GLU A 29 -7.12 16.73 27.25
CA GLU A 29 -8.17 15.84 26.77
C GLU A 29 -7.83 15.30 25.36
N ILE A 30 -7.30 16.14 24.47
CA ILE A 30 -6.78 15.70 23.17
C ILE A 30 -5.63 14.73 23.34
N GLU A 31 -4.68 14.99 24.24
CA GLU A 31 -3.56 14.10 24.52
C GLU A 31 -4.06 12.75 25.03
N ARG A 32 -5.02 12.73 25.95
CA ARG A 32 -5.64 11.51 26.46
C ARG A 32 -6.37 10.73 25.38
N GLN A 33 -7.17 11.41 24.56
CA GLN A 33 -7.87 10.78 23.44
C GLN A 33 -6.89 10.27 22.38
N PHE A 34 -5.84 11.04 22.09
CA PHE A 34 -4.77 10.66 21.19
C PHE A 34 -4.00 9.46 21.71
N GLU A 35 -3.68 9.40 23.01
CA GLU A 35 -3.04 8.24 23.63
C GLU A 35 -3.93 7.00 23.56
N GLU A 36 -5.24 7.14 23.85
CA GLU A 36 -6.21 6.06 23.76
C GLU A 36 -6.33 5.53 22.31
N GLU A 37 -6.42 6.41 21.32
CA GLU A 37 -6.47 6.05 19.90
C GLU A 37 -5.15 5.46 19.40
N MET A 38 -4.00 6.03 19.79
CA MET A 38 -2.68 5.47 19.48
C MET A 38 -2.49 4.10 20.10
N ARG A 39 -2.98 3.88 21.32
CA ARG A 39 -2.98 2.57 21.96
C ARG A 39 -3.83 1.56 21.17
N ARG A 40 -5.06 1.94 20.80
CA ARG A 40 -5.93 1.08 19.96
C ARG A 40 -5.30 0.76 18.61
N LEU A 41 -4.69 1.76 17.97
CA LEU A 41 -4.00 1.62 16.70
C LEU A 41 -2.84 0.64 16.84
N THR A 42 -1.98 0.83 17.84
CA THR A 42 -0.82 -0.04 18.08
C THR A 42 -1.20 -1.48 18.45
N GLU A 43 -2.33 -1.69 19.14
CA GLU A 43 -2.88 -3.02 19.40
C GLU A 43 -3.35 -3.73 18.10
N GLN A 44 -3.77 -2.98 17.08
CA GLN A 44 -4.21 -3.50 15.78
C GLN A 44 -3.09 -3.68 14.76
N LEU A 45 -1.90 -3.11 15.01
CA LEU A 45 -0.79 -3.19 14.07
C LEU A 45 -0.21 -4.62 14.00
N PRO A 46 0.02 -5.15 12.78
CA PRO A 46 0.81 -6.36 12.61
C PRO A 46 2.18 -6.25 13.28
N ARG A 47 2.63 -7.31 13.95
CA ARG A 47 3.93 -7.35 14.64
C ARG A 47 5.11 -7.05 13.70
N ASP A 48 5.01 -7.44 12.44
CA ASP A 48 6.02 -7.18 11.41
C ASP A 48 6.24 -5.68 11.13
N LEU A 49 5.25 -4.83 11.46
CA LEU A 49 5.35 -3.37 11.35
C LEU A 49 5.87 -2.71 12.63
N VAL A 50 6.21 -3.47 13.67
CA VAL A 50 6.74 -2.95 14.93
C VAL A 50 8.17 -3.47 15.12
N ARG A 51 9.15 -2.58 15.10
CA ARG A 51 10.56 -2.91 15.29
C ARG A 51 11.07 -2.30 16.58
N GLU A 52 11.77 -3.10 17.37
CA GLU A 52 12.46 -2.61 18.56
C GLU A 52 13.96 -2.50 18.29
N ARG A 53 14.50 -1.30 18.44
CA ARG A 53 15.94 -1.03 18.33
C ARG A 53 16.50 -0.68 19.70
N ARG A 54 17.51 -1.44 20.16
CA ARG A 54 18.26 -1.11 21.37
C ARG A 54 19.28 -0.02 21.06
N THR A 55 19.25 1.04 21.85
CA THR A 55 20.18 2.17 21.77
C THR A 55 20.84 2.38 23.14
N GLU A 56 21.91 3.16 23.19
CA GLU A 56 22.60 3.54 24.44
C GLU A 56 21.67 4.28 25.43
N ARG A 57 20.54 4.82 24.95
CA ARG A 57 19.54 5.56 25.75
C ARG A 57 18.28 4.76 26.07
N GLY A 58 18.21 3.49 25.70
CA GLY A 58 17.05 2.62 25.92
C GLY A 58 16.52 1.93 24.66
N VAL A 59 15.32 1.35 24.75
CA VAL A 59 14.64 0.67 23.63
C VAL A 59 13.79 1.69 22.87
N LEU A 60 14.09 1.89 21.58
CA LEU A 60 13.30 2.68 20.66
C LEU A 60 12.36 1.75 19.90
N ARG A 61 11.06 2.05 19.88
CA ARG A 61 10.06 1.36 19.05
C ARG A 61 9.82 2.15 17.77
N GLU A 62 10.08 1.53 16.64
CA GLU A 62 9.85 2.07 15.30
C GLU A 62 8.61 1.37 14.70
N TYR A 63 7.69 2.15 14.12
CA TYR A 63 6.45 1.65 13.53
C TYR A 63 6.45 1.89 12.02
N GLY A 64 5.97 0.92 11.24
CA GLY A 64 5.85 0.97 9.79
C GLY A 64 7.00 0.30 9.03
N PRO A 65 7.24 0.66 7.75
CA PRO A 65 6.65 1.81 7.05
C PRO A 65 5.15 1.64 6.75
N PHE A 66 4.43 2.77 6.81
CA PHE A 66 3.05 2.87 6.35
C PHE A 66 3.02 3.60 5.01
N VAL A 67 2.42 2.97 4.01
CA VAL A 67 2.31 3.47 2.65
C VAL A 67 0.85 3.42 2.23
N TYR A 68 0.31 4.57 1.88
CA TYR A 68 -0.97 4.71 1.21
C TYR A 68 -0.77 5.53 -0.05
N GLY A 69 -1.27 5.05 -1.17
CA GLY A 69 -1.22 5.77 -2.43
C GLY A 69 -2.35 5.36 -3.35
N TYR A 70 -2.65 6.24 -4.31
CA TYR A 70 -3.63 5.98 -5.34
C TYR A 70 -3.10 6.49 -6.69
N SER A 71 -3.49 5.81 -7.77
CA SER A 71 -3.29 6.22 -9.15
C SER A 71 -4.66 6.47 -9.78
N VAL A 72 -4.77 7.53 -10.59
CA VAL A 72 -5.99 7.87 -11.33
C VAL A 72 -5.66 7.92 -12.81
N THR A 73 -6.39 7.15 -13.62
CA THR A 73 -6.28 7.15 -15.08
C THR A 73 -7.65 7.41 -15.69
N ILE A 74 -7.72 8.16 -16.80
CA ILE A 74 -8.97 8.37 -17.52
C ILE A 74 -9.16 7.25 -18.53
N GLY A 75 -10.25 6.50 -18.39
CA GLY A 75 -10.60 5.41 -19.30
C GLY A 75 -11.06 5.92 -20.68
N PRO A 76 -11.14 5.02 -21.69
CA PRO A 76 -11.62 5.37 -23.03
C PRO A 76 -13.07 5.91 -23.05
N ASP A 77 -13.87 5.54 -22.05
CA ASP A 77 -15.23 5.99 -21.81
C ASP A 77 -15.31 7.32 -21.04
N GLY A 78 -14.17 7.94 -20.74
CA GLY A 78 -14.05 9.18 -19.99
C GLY A 78 -14.20 9.02 -18.47
N ARG A 79 -14.36 7.80 -17.95
CA ARG A 79 -14.51 7.56 -16.51
C ARG A 79 -13.15 7.40 -15.83
N PRO A 80 -12.94 7.94 -14.61
CA PRO A 80 -11.72 7.74 -13.87
C PRO A 80 -11.63 6.29 -13.35
N ILE A 81 -10.47 5.68 -13.53
CA ILE A 81 -10.08 4.40 -12.97
C ILE A 81 -9.12 4.70 -11.83
N ILE A 82 -9.56 4.45 -10.59
CA ILE A 82 -8.75 4.66 -9.38
C ILE A 82 -8.15 3.32 -8.96
N ARG A 83 -6.83 3.29 -8.75
CA ARG A 83 -6.09 2.12 -8.26
C ARG A 83 -5.35 2.49 -6.98
N GLU A 84 -5.70 1.87 -5.86
CA GLU A 84 -4.98 2.04 -4.59
C GLU A 84 -3.78 1.10 -4.50
N PHE A 85 -2.72 1.53 -3.81
CA PHE A 85 -1.51 0.75 -3.55
C PHE A 85 -0.93 1.10 -2.19
N GLY A 86 0.01 0.28 -1.70
CA GLY A 86 0.55 0.42 -0.36
C GLY A 86 0.14 -0.71 0.58
N ASN A 87 0.31 -0.49 1.88
CA ASN A 87 -0.01 -1.44 2.94
C ASN A 87 -1.02 -0.89 3.95
N VAL A 88 -1.61 0.27 3.67
CA VAL A 88 -2.72 0.85 4.42
C VAL A 88 -3.94 0.92 3.50
N ARG A 89 -5.12 0.52 4.00
CA ARG A 89 -6.38 0.59 3.27
C ARG A 89 -7.48 1.23 4.11
N PRO A 90 -8.46 1.90 3.49
CA PRO A 90 -9.69 2.25 4.19
C PRO A 90 -10.41 0.99 4.69
N GLY A 91 -10.74 0.95 5.98
CA GLY A 91 -11.41 -0.16 6.66
C GLY A 91 -12.76 0.24 7.25
N ALA A 92 -13.45 -0.72 7.89
CA ALA A 92 -14.69 -0.44 8.60
C ALA A 92 -14.43 0.28 9.94
N LEU A 93 -15.39 1.10 10.38
CA LEU A 93 -15.38 1.74 11.71
C LEU A 93 -15.40 0.66 12.81
N PRO A 94 -14.76 0.88 13.98
CA PRO A 94 -14.35 2.18 14.52
C PRO A 94 -12.96 2.67 14.11
N SER A 95 -12.05 1.82 13.63
CA SER A 95 -10.68 2.22 13.31
C SER A 95 -10.50 2.77 11.89
N GLY A 96 -11.36 2.41 10.94
CA GLY A 96 -11.40 3.02 9.59
C GLY A 96 -10.17 2.76 8.72
N LEU A 97 -9.14 2.07 9.23
CA LEU A 97 -7.88 1.78 8.55
C LEU A 97 -7.47 0.32 8.79
N GLU A 98 -7.12 -0.38 7.73
CA GLU A 98 -6.54 -1.72 7.76
C GLU A 98 -5.05 -1.63 7.41
N PHE A 99 -4.20 -2.25 8.24
CA PHE A 99 -2.76 -2.31 8.04
C PHE A 99 -2.35 -3.72 7.65
N ARG A 100 -1.58 -3.83 6.59
CA ARG A 100 -1.00 -5.09 6.13
C ARG A 100 0.52 -5.07 6.29
N PRO A 101 1.15 -6.20 6.62
CA PRO A 101 2.60 -6.28 6.64
C PRO A 101 3.18 -6.19 5.22
N GLU A 102 2.51 -6.76 4.22
CA GLU A 102 2.90 -6.68 2.82
C GLU A 102 2.36 -5.42 2.14
N ARG A 103 3.22 -4.78 1.35
CA ARG A 103 2.84 -3.70 0.46
C ARG A 103 2.33 -4.25 -0.86
N GLU A 104 1.19 -3.74 -1.32
CA GLU A 104 0.81 -3.96 -2.72
C GLU A 104 1.61 -3.03 -3.64
N PRO A 105 2.31 -3.57 -4.65
CA PRO A 105 2.97 -2.78 -5.68
C PRO A 105 1.94 -2.11 -6.58
N LEU A 106 2.33 -0.98 -7.18
CA LEU A 106 1.58 -0.42 -8.30
C LEU A 106 1.82 -1.30 -9.52
N VAL A 107 0.74 -1.68 -10.20
CA VAL A 107 0.78 -2.58 -11.35
C VAL A 107 0.02 -1.97 -12.52
N ASP A 108 0.59 -2.12 -13.70
CA ASP A 108 -0.10 -1.91 -14.97
C ASP A 108 -0.16 -3.20 -15.79
N ILE A 109 -1.28 -3.40 -16.48
CA ILE A 109 -1.59 -4.62 -17.23
C ILE A 109 -1.98 -4.20 -18.64
N ILE A 110 -1.22 -4.68 -19.62
CA ILE A 110 -1.44 -4.44 -21.04
C ILE A 110 -1.83 -5.78 -21.65
N ASP A 111 -3.10 -5.90 -22.00
CA ASP A 111 -3.66 -7.10 -22.60
C ASP A 111 -3.62 -7.01 -24.14
N GLU A 112 -2.70 -7.73 -24.78
CA GLU A 112 -2.54 -7.77 -26.24
C GLU A 112 -3.18 -9.05 -26.82
N GLU A 113 -3.33 -9.12 -28.15
CA GLU A 113 -4.00 -10.28 -28.79
C GLU A 113 -3.30 -11.63 -28.49
N LYS A 114 -1.96 -11.64 -28.46
CA LYS A 114 -1.15 -12.87 -28.32
C LYS A 114 -0.47 -13.04 -26.96
N GLN A 115 -0.46 -12.01 -26.12
CA GLN A 115 0.27 -12.02 -24.86
C GLN A 115 -0.31 -10.99 -23.89
N VAL A 116 0.00 -11.15 -22.61
CA VAL A 116 -0.27 -10.16 -21.56
C VAL A 116 1.07 -9.63 -21.07
N LYS A 117 1.22 -8.31 -20.99
CA LYS A 117 2.38 -7.66 -20.36
C LYS A 117 1.96 -7.06 -19.02
N ILE A 118 2.76 -7.31 -18.00
CA ILE A 118 2.52 -6.83 -16.64
C ILE A 118 3.76 -6.07 -16.20
N VAL A 119 3.57 -4.84 -15.72
CA VAL A 119 4.63 -3.99 -15.19
C VAL A 119 4.32 -3.68 -13.73
N ALA A 120 5.24 -4.00 -12.81
CA ALA A 120 5.07 -3.82 -11.38
C ALA A 120 6.22 -3.02 -10.75
N GLU A 121 5.90 -2.04 -9.91
CA GLU A 121 6.89 -1.24 -9.18
C GLU A 121 7.24 -1.87 -7.82
N ILE A 122 8.51 -2.29 -7.67
CA ILE A 122 9.05 -2.96 -6.49
C ILE A 122 10.40 -2.33 -6.10
N PRO A 123 10.45 -1.04 -5.73
CA PRO A 123 11.71 -0.33 -5.51
C PRO A 123 12.45 -0.81 -4.26
N GLY A 124 13.76 -0.98 -4.38
CA GLY A 124 14.64 -1.33 -3.27
C GLY A 124 14.69 -2.83 -2.93
N VAL A 125 14.15 -3.68 -3.80
CA VAL A 125 14.22 -5.14 -3.69
C VAL A 125 15.28 -5.67 -4.65
N LYS A 126 16.04 -6.70 -4.24
CA LYS A 126 16.99 -7.36 -5.14
C LYS A 126 16.27 -8.40 -5.99
N LYS A 127 16.80 -8.68 -7.19
CA LYS A 127 16.14 -9.59 -8.14
C LYS A 127 15.91 -10.98 -7.54
N GLU A 128 16.90 -11.47 -6.82
CA GLU A 128 16.94 -12.78 -6.16
C GLU A 128 15.91 -12.94 -5.04
N ASP A 129 15.39 -11.83 -4.50
CA ASP A 129 14.38 -11.85 -3.43
C ASP A 129 12.94 -11.83 -3.96
N ILE A 130 12.76 -11.75 -5.29
CA ILE A 130 11.43 -11.73 -5.94
C ILE A 130 11.03 -13.16 -6.29
N ASP A 131 10.02 -13.68 -5.58
CA ASP A 131 9.33 -14.92 -5.94
C ASP A 131 8.22 -14.58 -6.95
N LEU A 132 8.44 -15.02 -8.19
CA LEU A 132 7.52 -14.83 -9.31
C LEU A 132 6.94 -16.17 -9.72
N ARG A 133 5.63 -16.32 -9.57
CA ARG A 133 4.91 -17.57 -9.87
C ARG A 133 3.76 -17.32 -10.83
N VAL A 134 3.57 -18.21 -11.80
CA VAL A 134 2.46 -18.14 -12.75
C VAL A 134 1.75 -19.48 -12.73
N ASP A 135 0.45 -19.43 -12.43
CA ASP A 135 -0.48 -20.53 -12.67
C ASP A 135 -1.25 -20.26 -13.98
N GLU A 136 -2.17 -21.15 -14.39
CA GLU A 136 -2.83 -21.03 -15.72
C GLU A 136 -3.48 -19.65 -15.94
N ASN A 137 -4.07 -19.06 -14.89
CA ASN A 137 -4.87 -17.82 -14.97
C ASN A 137 -4.44 -16.75 -13.97
N THR A 138 -3.29 -16.89 -13.29
CA THR A 138 -2.90 -15.95 -12.22
C THR A 138 -1.39 -15.79 -12.15
N LEU A 139 -0.94 -14.53 -12.11
CA LEU A 139 0.43 -14.16 -11.78
C LEU A 139 0.52 -13.77 -10.30
N PHE A 140 1.48 -14.34 -9.59
CA PHE A 140 1.81 -14.06 -8.21
C PHE A 140 3.16 -13.36 -8.15
N ILE A 141 3.20 -12.22 -7.46
CA ILE A 141 4.43 -11.48 -7.16
C ILE A 141 4.56 -11.43 -5.64
N LYS A 142 5.61 -12.06 -5.10
CA LYS A 142 5.88 -12.08 -3.66
C LYS A 142 7.32 -11.67 -3.36
N VAL A 143 7.49 -10.85 -2.33
CA VAL A 143 8.77 -10.52 -1.70
C VAL A 143 8.57 -10.65 -0.21
N ASP A 144 9.43 -11.41 0.46
CA ASP A 144 9.35 -11.64 1.90
C ASP A 144 10.74 -11.50 2.53
N THR A 145 11.25 -10.27 2.53
CA THR A 145 12.51 -9.94 3.21
C THR A 145 12.24 -9.17 4.50
N PRO A 146 13.19 -9.17 5.46
CA PRO A 146 13.07 -8.33 6.64
C PRO A 146 12.90 -6.85 6.28
N GLU A 147 13.53 -6.35 5.22
CA GLU A 147 13.50 -4.93 4.86
C GLU A 147 12.24 -4.55 4.06
N ARG A 148 11.73 -5.45 3.22
CA ARG A 148 10.62 -5.19 2.29
C ARG A 148 9.74 -6.43 2.14
N LYS A 149 8.44 -6.21 2.31
CA LYS A 149 7.42 -7.22 2.01
C LYS A 149 6.49 -6.70 0.94
N TYR A 150 6.33 -7.48 -0.14
CA TYR A 150 5.40 -7.20 -1.21
C TYR A 150 4.55 -8.43 -1.52
N TYR A 151 3.29 -8.20 -1.83
CA TYR A 151 2.39 -9.26 -2.29
C TYR A 151 1.41 -8.71 -3.31
N LYS A 152 1.26 -9.41 -4.44
CA LYS A 152 0.20 -9.15 -5.41
C LYS A 152 -0.21 -10.42 -6.12
N GLU A 153 -1.52 -10.61 -6.20
CA GLU A 153 -2.17 -11.57 -7.10
C GLU A 153 -2.78 -10.80 -8.26
N ILE A 154 -2.52 -11.25 -9.48
CA ILE A 154 -3.00 -10.62 -10.70
C ILE A 154 -3.75 -11.67 -11.51
N PRO A 155 -5.10 -11.64 -11.49
CA PRO A 155 -5.92 -12.46 -12.36
C PRO A 155 -5.65 -12.10 -13.83
N LEU A 156 -5.49 -13.13 -14.66
CA LEU A 156 -5.24 -12.98 -16.09
C LEU A 156 -6.56 -13.12 -16.87
N SER A 157 -6.70 -12.35 -17.94
CA SER A 157 -7.91 -12.35 -18.79
C SER A 157 -8.06 -13.62 -19.63
N SER A 158 -7.00 -14.41 -19.78
CA SER A 158 -6.99 -15.64 -20.54
C SER A 158 -5.87 -16.58 -20.04
N PRO A 159 -6.00 -17.89 -20.28
CA PRO A 159 -4.96 -18.85 -19.95
C PRO A 159 -3.65 -18.54 -20.67
N VAL A 160 -2.52 -18.65 -19.98
CA VAL A 160 -1.19 -18.37 -20.52
C VAL A 160 -0.35 -19.63 -20.70
N ASP A 161 0.63 -19.56 -21.61
CA ASP A 161 1.67 -20.56 -21.76
C ASP A 161 2.81 -20.29 -20.78
N GLN A 162 2.86 -21.07 -19.71
CA GLN A 162 3.87 -20.98 -18.65
C GLN A 162 5.31 -21.19 -19.17
N SER A 163 5.49 -21.96 -20.23
CA SER A 163 6.83 -22.26 -20.77
C SER A 163 7.45 -21.07 -21.50
N GLY A 164 6.62 -20.16 -22.01
CA GLY A 164 7.04 -18.98 -22.76
C GLY A 164 7.19 -17.71 -21.92
N VAL A 165 7.01 -17.78 -20.61
CA VAL A 165 7.06 -16.61 -19.71
C VAL A 165 8.46 -15.99 -19.70
N LYS A 166 8.52 -14.67 -19.83
CA LYS A 166 9.75 -13.89 -19.71
C LYS A 166 9.59 -12.81 -18.66
N ALA A 167 10.62 -12.60 -17.85
CA ALA A 167 10.64 -11.55 -16.85
C ALA A 167 11.97 -10.80 -16.86
N VAL A 168 11.89 -9.48 -16.77
CA VAL A 168 13.04 -8.56 -16.67
C VAL A 168 12.81 -7.66 -15.46
N TYR A 169 13.85 -7.49 -14.65
CA TYR A 169 13.80 -6.60 -13.50
C TYR A 169 14.95 -5.61 -13.58
N ASN A 170 14.63 -4.32 -13.62
CA ASN A 170 15.62 -3.26 -13.73
C ASN A 170 15.16 -2.02 -12.94
N ASN A 171 16.05 -1.43 -12.15
CA ASN A 171 15.83 -0.20 -11.39
C ASN A 171 14.52 -0.16 -10.58
N GLY A 172 14.12 -1.27 -9.97
CA GLY A 172 12.89 -1.33 -9.17
C GLY A 172 11.61 -1.58 -9.97
N VAL A 173 11.70 -1.86 -11.28
CA VAL A 173 10.56 -2.16 -12.14
C VAL A 173 10.67 -3.59 -12.64
N LEU A 174 9.65 -4.40 -12.37
CA LEU A 174 9.50 -5.78 -12.85
C LEU A 174 8.56 -5.77 -14.06
N GLU A 175 9.07 -6.20 -15.21
CA GLU A 175 8.30 -6.43 -16.44
C GLU A 175 8.16 -7.93 -16.66
N VAL A 176 6.93 -8.40 -16.84
CA VAL A 176 6.58 -9.81 -17.10
C VAL A 176 5.79 -9.89 -18.39
N VAL A 177 6.23 -10.73 -19.32
CA VAL A 177 5.55 -11.03 -20.58
C VAL A 177 5.05 -12.47 -20.54
N LEU A 178 3.73 -12.63 -20.66
CA LEU A 178 3.02 -13.89 -20.57
C LEU A 178 2.34 -14.21 -21.91
N PRO A 179 2.88 -15.12 -22.73
CA PRO A 179 2.22 -15.52 -23.97
C PRO A 179 0.88 -16.17 -23.67
N LYS A 180 -0.17 -15.81 -24.43
CA LYS A 180 -1.47 -16.46 -24.31
C LYS A 180 -1.40 -17.85 -24.89
N ARG A 181 -2.07 -18.81 -24.25
CA ARG A 181 -2.19 -20.16 -24.77
C ARG A 181 -3.10 -20.12 -26.00
N GLU A 182 -2.66 -20.70 -27.11
CA GLU A 182 -3.53 -20.87 -28.27
C GLU A 182 -4.73 -21.74 -27.89
N THR A 183 -5.91 -21.13 -27.81
CA THR A 183 -7.16 -21.85 -27.66
C THR A 183 -7.74 -22.08 -29.03
N LYS A 184 -8.10 -23.33 -29.35
CA LYS A 184 -8.84 -23.62 -30.59
C LYS A 184 -10.14 -22.79 -30.53
N PRO A 185 -10.51 -22.05 -31.59
CA PRO A 185 -11.75 -21.30 -31.59
C PRO A 185 -12.90 -22.26 -31.31
N VAL A 186 -13.55 -22.08 -30.17
CA VAL A 186 -14.75 -22.85 -29.83
C VAL A 186 -15.82 -22.39 -30.80
N LYS A 187 -16.17 -23.24 -31.77
CA LYS A 187 -17.32 -22.99 -32.64
C LYS A 187 -18.55 -22.94 -31.75
N GLY A 188 -19.11 -21.75 -31.54
CA GLY A 188 -20.34 -21.58 -30.78
C GLY A 188 -21.46 -22.39 -31.42
N GLU A 189 -22.21 -23.11 -30.59
CA GLU A 189 -23.37 -23.88 -31.03
C GLU A 189 -24.62 -22.97 -30.97
N ARG A 190 -25.45 -22.98 -32.02
CA ARG A 190 -26.72 -22.23 -32.01
C ARG A 190 -27.68 -22.92 -31.04
N VAL A 191 -27.95 -22.30 -29.90
CA VAL A 191 -29.00 -22.71 -28.99
C VAL A 191 -30.34 -22.16 -29.49
N LYS A 192 -31.33 -23.03 -29.67
CA LYS A 192 -32.72 -22.59 -29.92
C LYS A 192 -33.35 -22.16 -28.60
N ILE A 193 -34.03 -21.03 -28.62
CA ILE A 193 -34.85 -20.53 -27.51
C ILE A 193 -36.25 -21.14 -27.67
N GLU A 194 -36.80 -21.71 -26.59
CA GLU A 194 -38.20 -22.12 -26.48
C GLU A 194 -39.09 -20.98 -25.96
#